data_AF-A0A4U8YQH8-F1
#
_entry.id   AF-A0A4U8YQH8-F1
#
_cell.length_a   1.000
_cell.length_b   1.000
_cell.length_c   1.000
_cell.angle_alpha   90.00
_cell.angle_beta   90.00
_cell.angle_gamma   90.00
#
_symmetry.space_group_name_H-M   'P 1'
#
loop_
_entity.id
_entity.type
_entity.pdbx_description
1 polymer ?
#
loop_
_entity_poly.entity_id
_entity_poly.type
_entity_poly.pdbx_seq_one_letter_code
_entity_poly.pdbx_strand_id
1 'polypeptide(L)'
;MTDTLPNPKAITAYLKEAGYKVSQSTVYKHRDEGRIPVQKNGSFLVKDVDRYAAMHLKPLDGSKMNEGMEELQKEKLQAETKKVKAQAEHWSIKTLVESGQYIDRELFNRELAARASIFKKDLETFVRTQSGKMIRLVDGNAELGPDLINFWLEKLEIFIGRYSQPKKWQVKTAPLTEPEEETE
;
A
#
# COMPACT_ATOMS: atom_id res chain seq x y z
N MET A 1 32.44 -24.47 34.80
CA MET A 1 32.59 -24.26 36.25
C MET A 1 31.28 -23.70 36.75
N THR A 2 30.62 -24.36 37.70
CA THR A 2 29.35 -23.87 38.27
C THR A 2 29.68 -22.88 39.37
N ASP A 3 29.67 -21.58 39.05
CA ASP A 3 29.87 -20.56 40.06
C ASP A 3 28.66 -20.54 41.01
N THR A 4 28.95 -20.80 42.28
CA THR A 4 27.97 -20.85 43.37
C THR A 4 28.28 -19.76 44.38
N LEU A 5 27.26 -18.98 44.73
CA LEU A 5 27.34 -17.92 45.73
C LEU A 5 26.95 -18.50 47.11
N PRO A 6 27.77 -18.29 48.15
CA PRO A 6 27.59 -18.97 49.44
C PRO A 6 26.57 -18.29 50.35
N ASN A 7 26.26 -17.00 50.15
CA ASN A 7 25.36 -16.27 51.04
C ASN A 7 24.57 -15.17 50.31
N PRO A 8 23.43 -14.72 50.88
CA PRO A 8 22.62 -13.64 50.29
C PRO A 8 23.36 -12.30 50.14
N LYS A 9 24.41 -12.05 50.94
CA LYS A 9 25.24 -10.85 50.78
C LYS A 9 26.09 -10.93 49.49
N ALA A 10 26.61 -12.10 49.15
CA ALA A 10 27.37 -12.34 47.92
C ALA A 10 26.48 -12.15 46.69
N ILE A 11 25.20 -12.55 46.76
CA ILE A 11 24.20 -12.23 45.74
C ILE A 11 24.05 -10.71 45.57
N THR A 12 23.96 -9.95 46.65
CA THR A 12 23.80 -8.49 46.57
C THR A 12 25.02 -7.79 45.97
N ALA A 13 26.24 -8.28 46.28
CA ALA A 13 27.47 -7.74 45.72
C ALA A 13 27.56 -8.06 44.21
N TYR A 14 27.33 -9.33 43.86
CA TYR A 14 27.30 -9.80 42.48
C TYR A 14 26.29 -9.03 41.61
N LEU A 15 25.07 -8.85 42.10
CA LEU A 15 24.03 -8.12 41.36
C LEU A 15 24.30 -6.63 41.23
N LYS A 16 24.98 -6.01 42.21
CA LYS A 16 25.41 -4.61 42.12
C LYS A 16 26.54 -4.43 41.11
N GLU A 17 27.51 -5.34 41.11
CA GLU A 17 28.61 -5.38 40.14
C GLU A 17 28.09 -5.64 38.72
N ALA A 18 27.08 -6.51 38.59
CA ALA A 18 26.35 -6.75 37.35
C ALA A 18 25.38 -5.62 36.94
N GLY A 19 25.34 -4.50 37.68
CA GLY A 19 24.59 -3.31 37.28
C GLY A 19 23.08 -3.34 37.56
N TYR A 20 22.60 -4.10 38.55
CA TYR A 20 21.19 -4.09 38.98
C TYR A 20 20.95 -3.20 40.20
N LYS A 21 19.78 -2.55 40.24
CA LYS A 21 19.34 -1.75 41.40
C LYS A 21 18.75 -2.67 42.48
N VAL A 22 19.59 -3.07 43.45
CA VAL A 22 19.16 -3.97 44.55
C VAL A 22 19.77 -3.59 45.91
N SER A 23 18.96 -3.67 46.97
CA SER A 23 19.40 -3.52 48.37
C SER A 23 19.54 -4.87 49.06
N GLN A 24 20.34 -4.92 50.13
CA GLN A 24 20.51 -6.15 50.92
C GLN A 24 19.17 -6.62 51.49
N SER A 25 18.37 -5.73 52.08
CA SER A 25 17.05 -6.04 52.63
C SER A 25 16.11 -6.70 51.61
N THR A 26 16.12 -6.26 50.35
CA THR A 26 15.30 -6.82 49.28
C THR A 26 15.70 -8.26 48.93
N VAL A 27 17.00 -8.56 48.88
CA VAL A 27 17.48 -9.93 48.59
C VAL A 27 17.14 -10.88 49.73
N TYR A 28 17.29 -10.46 50.99
CA TYR A 28 16.87 -11.26 52.14
C TYR A 28 15.36 -11.52 52.13
N LYS A 29 14.54 -10.49 51.86
CA LYS A 29 13.09 -10.65 51.74
C LYS A 29 12.69 -11.61 50.62
N HIS A 30 13.27 -11.46 49.42
CA HIS A 30 12.96 -12.34 48.29
C HIS A 30 13.47 -13.78 48.45
N ARG A 31 14.55 -13.98 49.22
CA ARG A 31 14.97 -15.31 49.67
C ARG A 31 13.91 -15.94 50.57
N ASP A 32 13.44 -15.19 51.58
CA ASP A 32 12.45 -15.68 52.53
C ASP A 32 11.09 -15.95 51.88
N GLU A 33 10.76 -15.20 50.83
CA GLU A 33 9.60 -15.43 49.96
C GLU A 33 9.79 -16.58 48.95
N GLY A 34 10.96 -17.24 48.93
CA GLY A 34 11.24 -18.37 48.04
C GLY A 34 11.45 -18.02 46.57
N ARG A 35 11.67 -16.74 46.24
CA ARG A 35 11.87 -16.27 44.84
C ARG A 35 13.27 -16.55 44.30
N ILE A 36 14.22 -16.86 45.18
CA ILE A 36 15.59 -17.22 44.81
C ILE A 36 15.80 -18.70 45.15
N PRO A 37 15.99 -19.58 44.15
CA PRO A 37 16.20 -21.01 44.39
C PRO A 37 17.44 -21.25 45.25
N VAL A 38 17.28 -21.99 46.34
CA VAL A 38 18.37 -22.42 47.23
C VAL A 38 18.71 -23.87 46.92
N GLN A 39 20.00 -24.18 46.76
CA GLN A 39 20.45 -25.57 46.59
C GLN A 39 20.45 -26.33 47.91
N LYS A 40 20.53 -27.67 47.83
CA LYS A 40 20.52 -28.57 49.00
C LYS A 40 21.63 -28.29 50.03
N ASN A 41 22.73 -27.66 49.60
CA ASN A 41 23.88 -27.27 50.43
C ASN A 41 23.80 -25.83 50.96
N GLY A 42 22.69 -25.11 50.73
CA GLY A 42 22.52 -23.72 51.14
C GLY A 42 23.20 -22.67 50.24
N SER A 43 23.83 -23.09 49.13
CA SER A 43 24.40 -22.17 48.14
C SER A 43 23.40 -21.79 47.04
N PHE A 44 23.74 -20.74 46.30
CA PHE A 44 22.93 -20.19 45.22
C PHE A 44 23.68 -20.31 43.90
N LEU A 45 23.04 -20.86 42.86
CA LEU A 45 23.62 -20.88 41.53
C LEU A 45 23.59 -19.49 40.91
N VAL A 46 24.71 -19.05 40.34
CA VAL A 46 24.76 -17.78 39.59
C VAL A 46 23.69 -17.75 38.49
N LYS A 47 23.49 -18.86 37.76
CA LYS A 47 22.45 -18.99 36.73
C LYS A 47 21.02 -18.73 37.24
N ASP A 48 20.71 -19.18 38.45
CA ASP A 48 19.38 -18.96 39.03
C ASP A 48 19.23 -17.54 39.58
N VAL A 49 20.33 -16.95 40.07
CA VAL A 49 20.40 -15.54 40.47
C VAL A 49 20.23 -14.62 39.25
N ASP A 50 20.83 -14.95 38.10
CA ASP A 50 20.67 -14.19 36.85
C ASP A 50 19.23 -14.25 36.33
N ARG A 51 18.61 -15.42 36.35
CA ARG A 51 17.19 -15.58 35.98
C ARG A 51 16.29 -14.75 36.90
N TYR A 52 16.54 -14.79 38.21
CA TYR A 52 15.83 -13.97 39.18
C TYR A 52 16.01 -12.47 38.89
N ALA A 53 17.23 -12.03 38.60
CA ALA A 53 17.52 -10.63 38.31
C ALA A 53 16.79 -10.14 37.06
N ALA A 54 16.80 -10.91 35.98
CA ALA A 54 16.12 -10.58 34.73
C ALA A 54 14.59 -10.45 34.89
N MET A 55 13.97 -11.24 35.79
CA MET A 55 12.52 -11.25 35.98
C MET A 55 12.03 -10.26 37.03
N HIS A 56 12.82 -9.98 38.07
CA HIS A 56 12.36 -9.26 39.27
C HIS A 56 13.14 -7.99 39.60
N LEU A 57 14.27 -7.72 38.96
CA LEU A 57 15.08 -6.54 39.23
C LEU A 57 15.13 -5.60 38.03
N LYS A 58 15.24 -4.30 38.33
CA LYS A 58 15.46 -3.27 37.32
C LYS A 58 16.97 -3.06 37.14
N PRO A 59 17.48 -3.01 35.90
CA PRO A 59 18.84 -2.54 35.62
C PRO A 59 19.04 -1.13 36.21
N LEU A 60 20.21 -0.87 36.78
CA LEU A 60 20.58 0.41 37.38
C LEU A 60 20.60 1.53 36.33
N ASP A 61 20.92 1.18 35.09
CA ASP A 61 21.08 2.10 33.96
C ASP A 61 19.75 2.48 33.28
N GLY A 62 18.61 1.97 33.78
CA GLY A 62 17.29 2.28 33.23
C GLY A 62 17.03 1.74 31.81
N SER A 63 18.01 1.08 31.20
CA SER A 63 17.91 0.41 29.91
C SER A 63 16.91 -0.74 30.03
N LYS A 64 15.68 -0.48 29.58
CA LYS A 64 14.65 -1.50 29.48
C LYS A 64 15.10 -2.45 28.38
N MET A 65 15.59 -3.64 28.74
CA MET A 65 15.80 -4.76 27.80
C MET A 65 14.55 -5.04 26.95
N ASN A 66 13.37 -4.54 27.35
CA ASN A 66 12.11 -4.65 26.63
C ASN A 66 11.86 -3.56 25.56
N GLU A 67 12.55 -2.41 25.60
CA GLU A 67 12.30 -1.33 24.62
C GLU A 67 12.74 -1.73 23.20
N GLY A 68 13.89 -2.39 23.05
CA GLY A 68 14.33 -2.90 21.75
C GLY A 68 13.43 -4.03 21.21
N MET A 69 12.88 -4.88 22.08
CA MET A 69 11.90 -5.90 21.67
C MET A 69 10.54 -5.30 21.31
N GLU A 70 10.07 -4.30 22.06
CA GLU A 70 8.83 -3.59 21.77
C GLU A 70 8.94 -2.74 20.49
N GLU A 71 10.09 -2.11 20.24
CA GLU A 71 10.37 -1.40 18.99
C GLU A 71 10.42 -2.35 17.80
N LEU A 72 11.13 -3.48 17.92
CA LEU A 72 11.16 -4.51 16.88
C LEU A 72 9.77 -5.10 16.60
N GLN A 73 8.95 -5.32 17.64
CA GLN A 73 7.57 -5.79 17.47
C GLN A 73 6.68 -4.74 16.80
N LYS A 74 6.82 -3.46 17.17
CA LYS A 74 6.10 -2.37 16.53
C LYS A 74 6.49 -2.23 15.07
N GLU A 75 7.78 -2.31 14.75
CA GLU A 75 8.28 -2.23 13.38
C GLU A 75 7.78 -3.40 12.53
N LYS A 76 7.81 -4.62 13.07
CA LYS A 76 7.22 -5.81 12.41
C LYS A 76 5.72 -5.64 12.14
N LEU A 77 4.96 -5.21 13.15
CA LEU A 77 3.52 -5.00 13.01
C LEU A 77 3.20 -3.91 11.96
N GLN A 78 4.01 -2.84 11.92
CA GLN A 78 3.88 -1.80 10.90
C GLN A 78 4.23 -2.31 9.50
N ALA A 79 5.28 -3.10 9.35
CA ALA A 79 5.66 -3.71 8.08
C ALA A 79 4.57 -4.67 7.58
N GLU A 80 4.03 -5.52 8.46
CA GLU A 80 2.89 -6.40 8.15
C GLU A 80 1.66 -5.60 7.74
N THR A 81 1.33 -4.54 8.48
CA THR A 81 0.21 -3.66 8.14
C THR A 81 0.38 -3.02 6.76
N LYS A 82 1.60 -2.56 6.42
CA LYS A 82 1.91 -2.00 5.10
C LYS A 82 1.75 -3.05 4.00
N LYS A 83 2.25 -4.28 4.22
CA LYS A 83 2.12 -5.39 3.27
C LYS A 83 0.65 -5.74 3.01
N VAL A 84 -0.15 -5.87 4.08
CA VAL A 84 -1.59 -6.16 3.98
C VAL A 84 -2.34 -5.06 3.23
N LYS A 85 -2.03 -3.78 3.49
CA LYS A 85 -2.63 -2.65 2.76
C LYS A 85 -2.28 -2.67 1.28
N ALA A 86 -1.01 -2.83 0.94
CA ALA A 86 -0.57 -2.91 -0.45
C ALA A 86 -1.22 -4.09 -1.18
N GLN A 87 -1.38 -5.23 -0.50
CA GLN A 87 -2.05 -6.39 -1.06
C GLN A 87 -3.55 -6.15 -1.27
N ALA A 88 -4.23 -5.48 -0.32
CA ALA A 88 -5.63 -5.09 -0.47
C ALA A 88 -5.84 -4.11 -1.64
N GLU A 89 -4.95 -3.14 -1.83
CA GLU A 89 -4.95 -2.22 -2.98
C GLU A 89 -4.70 -2.96 -4.30
N HIS A 90 -3.78 -3.91 -4.32
CA HIS A 90 -3.54 -4.73 -5.50
C HIS A 90 -4.79 -5.56 -5.88
N TRP A 91 -5.42 -6.21 -4.91
CA TRP A 91 -6.64 -6.98 -5.13
C TRP A 91 -7.83 -6.11 -5.56
N SER A 92 -7.94 -4.89 -5.04
CA SER A 92 -9.00 -3.96 -5.46
C SER A 92 -8.80 -3.51 -6.91
N ILE A 93 -7.57 -3.18 -7.32
CA ILE A 93 -7.24 -2.85 -8.72
C ILE A 93 -7.51 -4.06 -9.62
N LYS A 94 -7.09 -5.27 -9.21
CA LYS A 94 -7.34 -6.50 -9.97
C LYS A 94 -8.84 -6.75 -10.17
N THR A 95 -9.64 -6.57 -9.12
CA THR A 95 -11.11 -6.69 -9.19
C THR A 95 -11.72 -5.66 -10.16
N LEU A 96 -11.19 -4.43 -10.18
CA LEU A 96 -11.63 -3.38 -11.12
C LEU A 96 -11.25 -3.69 -12.57
N VAL A 97 -10.08 -4.30 -12.79
CA VAL A 97 -9.66 -4.80 -14.10
C VAL A 97 -10.56 -5.95 -14.56
N GLU A 98 -10.81 -6.94 -13.69
CA GLU A 98 -11.66 -8.10 -13.96
C GLU A 98 -13.13 -7.74 -14.21
N SER A 99 -13.65 -6.73 -13.50
CA SER A 99 -15.00 -6.20 -13.71
C SER A 99 -15.16 -5.39 -15.00
N GLY A 100 -14.08 -5.23 -15.78
CA GLY A 100 -14.10 -4.52 -17.07
C GLY A 100 -14.16 -2.99 -16.95
N GLN A 101 -13.92 -2.44 -15.76
CA GLN A 101 -13.89 -0.99 -15.53
C GLN A 101 -12.52 -0.36 -15.89
N TYR A 102 -11.50 -1.19 -16.07
CA TYR A 102 -10.17 -0.75 -16.47
C TYR A 102 -9.92 -1.03 -17.97
N ILE A 103 -9.47 -0.01 -18.69
CA ILE A 103 -9.13 -0.10 -20.12
C ILE A 103 -7.66 0.24 -20.26
N ASP A 104 -6.95 -0.50 -21.10
CA ASP A 104 -5.57 -0.20 -21.46
C ASP A 104 -5.46 1.22 -22.05
N ARG A 105 -4.56 2.04 -21.49
CA ARG A 105 -4.43 3.45 -21.85
C ARG A 105 -3.96 3.64 -23.29
N GLU A 106 -3.06 2.80 -23.76
CA GLU A 106 -2.53 2.88 -25.12
C GLU A 106 -3.59 2.51 -26.15
N LEU A 107 -4.31 1.41 -25.89
CA LEU A 107 -5.45 1.00 -26.68
C LEU A 107 -6.51 2.11 -26.73
N PHE A 108 -6.88 2.67 -25.59
CA PHE A 108 -7.84 3.77 -25.51
C PHE A 108 -7.41 4.98 -26.35
N ASN A 109 -6.15 5.42 -26.21
CA ASN A 109 -5.61 6.56 -26.97
C ASN A 109 -5.58 6.28 -28.48
N ARG A 110 -5.22 5.06 -28.88
CA ARG A 110 -5.22 4.66 -30.30
C ARG A 110 -6.62 4.72 -30.88
N GLU A 111 -7.62 4.21 -30.15
CA GLU A 111 -9.01 4.25 -30.60
C GLU A 111 -9.56 5.69 -30.64
N LEU A 112 -9.19 6.56 -29.70
CA LEU A 112 -9.51 7.99 -29.76
C LEU A 112 -8.90 8.66 -31.00
N ALA A 113 -7.63 8.38 -31.30
CA ALA A 113 -6.95 8.91 -32.48
C ALA A 113 -7.60 8.42 -33.79
N ALA A 114 -8.04 7.16 -33.84
CA ALA A 114 -8.79 6.62 -34.97
C ALA A 114 -10.12 7.34 -35.17
N ARG A 115 -10.87 7.63 -34.09
CA ARG A 115 -12.12 8.41 -34.18
C ARG A 115 -11.88 9.84 -34.67
N ALA A 116 -10.87 10.51 -34.13
CA ALA A 116 -10.51 11.86 -34.58
C ALA A 116 -10.17 11.87 -36.08
N SER A 117 -9.47 10.84 -36.56
CA SER A 117 -9.11 10.69 -37.98
C SER A 117 -10.34 10.49 -38.88
N ILE A 118 -11.31 9.68 -38.45
CA ILE A 118 -12.58 9.50 -39.18
C ILE A 118 -13.36 10.82 -39.21
N PHE A 119 -13.48 11.50 -38.07
CA PHE A 119 -14.18 12.78 -37.97
C PHE A 119 -13.56 13.84 -38.88
N LYS A 120 -12.21 13.96 -38.87
CA LYS A 120 -11.47 14.83 -39.79
C LYS A 120 -11.80 14.53 -41.25
N LYS A 121 -11.80 13.24 -41.64
CA LYS A 121 -12.09 12.82 -43.01
C LYS A 121 -13.53 13.14 -43.43
N ASP A 122 -14.49 12.97 -42.51
CA ASP A 122 -15.89 13.34 -42.74
C ASP A 122 -16.01 14.85 -43.00
N LEU A 123 -15.33 15.68 -42.21
CA LEU A 123 -15.31 17.15 -42.39
C LEU A 123 -14.68 17.55 -43.74
N GLU A 124 -13.53 16.98 -44.10
CA GLU A 124 -12.87 17.25 -45.38
C GLU A 124 -13.76 16.88 -46.57
N THR A 125 -14.43 15.73 -46.48
CA THR A 125 -15.36 15.26 -47.51
C THR A 125 -16.57 16.18 -47.64
N PHE A 126 -17.10 16.65 -46.50
CA PHE A 126 -18.21 17.61 -46.48
C PHE A 126 -17.86 18.90 -47.19
N VAL A 127 -16.74 19.55 -46.82
CA VAL A 127 -16.32 20.82 -47.42
C VAL A 127 -16.17 20.66 -48.93
N ARG A 128 -15.55 19.58 -49.39
CA ARG A 128 -15.39 19.32 -50.82
C ARG A 128 -16.72 19.11 -51.54
N THR A 129 -17.64 18.34 -50.96
CA THR A 129 -18.91 17.97 -51.61
C THR A 129 -19.97 19.05 -51.56
N GLN A 130 -20.00 19.88 -50.50
CA GLN A 130 -21.03 20.90 -50.33
C GLN A 130 -20.58 22.30 -50.78
N SER A 131 -19.29 22.53 -51.07
CA SER A 131 -18.76 23.83 -51.51
C SER A 131 -19.60 24.45 -52.65
N GLY A 132 -19.93 23.67 -53.68
CA GLY A 132 -20.74 24.16 -54.80
C GLY A 132 -22.16 24.58 -54.41
N LYS A 133 -22.78 23.90 -53.42
CA LYS A 133 -24.10 24.29 -52.90
C LYS A 133 -24.01 25.55 -52.06
N MET A 134 -22.96 25.68 -51.23
CA MET A 134 -22.73 26.88 -50.42
C MET A 134 -22.53 28.12 -51.30
N ILE A 135 -21.76 27.99 -52.39
CA ILE A 135 -21.55 29.08 -53.35
C ILE A 135 -22.88 29.50 -54.00
N ARG A 136 -23.70 28.54 -54.43
CA ARG A 136 -25.02 28.84 -55.02
C ARG A 136 -26.01 29.41 -54.01
N LEU A 137 -25.91 29.03 -52.74
CA LEU A 137 -26.82 29.49 -51.69
C LEU A 137 -26.63 30.98 -51.40
N VAL A 138 -25.38 31.45 -51.43
CA VAL A 138 -25.05 32.83 -51.08
C VAL A 138 -24.91 33.73 -52.31
N ASP A 139 -24.54 33.17 -53.47
CA ASP A 139 -24.32 33.91 -54.73
C ASP A 139 -23.45 35.19 -54.56
N GLY A 140 -22.56 35.19 -53.55
CA GLY A 140 -21.75 36.35 -53.18
C GLY A 140 -22.48 37.47 -52.42
N ASN A 141 -23.77 37.31 -52.10
CA ASN A 141 -24.57 38.27 -51.36
C ASN A 141 -24.45 38.08 -49.84
N ALA A 142 -23.94 39.09 -49.14
CA ALA A 142 -23.78 39.08 -47.70
C ALA A 142 -25.11 38.97 -46.91
N GLU A 143 -26.23 39.42 -47.48
CA GLU A 143 -27.56 39.34 -46.85
C GLU A 143 -28.05 37.89 -46.69
N LEU A 144 -27.52 36.95 -47.48
CA LEU A 144 -27.81 35.51 -47.41
C LEU A 144 -26.90 34.78 -46.40
N GLY A 145 -26.07 35.52 -45.66
CA GLY A 145 -25.22 34.99 -44.59
C GLY A 145 -25.97 34.12 -43.56
N PRO A 146 -27.15 34.52 -43.06
CA PRO A 146 -27.94 33.71 -42.13
C PRO A 146 -28.34 32.34 -42.70
N ASP A 147 -28.69 32.28 -43.99
CA ASP A 147 -29.06 31.01 -44.65
C ASP A 147 -27.87 30.06 -44.75
N LEU A 148 -26.68 30.59 -45.04
CA LEU A 148 -25.44 29.80 -45.02
C LEU A 148 -25.11 29.28 -43.62
N ILE A 149 -25.29 30.10 -42.59
CA ILE A 149 -25.09 29.70 -41.19
C ILE A 149 -26.04 28.57 -40.82
N ASN A 150 -27.33 28.70 -41.13
CA ASN A 150 -28.33 27.66 -40.86
C ASN A 150 -28.00 26.35 -41.58
N PHE A 151 -27.60 26.43 -42.85
CA PHE A 151 -27.14 25.25 -43.60
C PHE A 151 -25.94 24.59 -42.92
N TRP A 152 -24.96 25.36 -42.44
CA TRP A 152 -23.81 24.84 -41.72
C TRP A 152 -24.18 24.18 -40.40
N LEU A 153 -25.05 24.81 -39.61
CA LEU A 153 -25.50 24.27 -38.32
C LEU A 153 -26.25 22.94 -38.49
N GLU A 154 -27.15 22.83 -39.48
CA GLU A 154 -27.86 21.59 -39.78
C GLU A 154 -26.89 20.45 -40.13
N LYS A 155 -25.85 20.74 -40.91
CA LYS A 155 -24.85 19.73 -41.29
C LYS A 155 -23.92 19.38 -40.14
N LEU A 156 -23.57 20.36 -39.31
CA LEU A 156 -22.78 20.15 -38.10
C LEU A 156 -23.50 19.20 -37.13
N GLU A 157 -24.81 19.34 -36.93
CA GLU A 157 -25.60 18.43 -36.10
C GLU A 157 -25.53 16.98 -36.59
N ILE A 158 -25.56 16.74 -37.90
CA ILE A 158 -25.43 15.39 -38.48
C ILE A 158 -24.05 14.80 -38.15
N PHE A 159 -22.97 15.58 -38.30
CA PHE A 159 -21.62 15.10 -38.01
C PHE A 159 -21.39 14.82 -36.53
N ILE A 160 -21.82 15.73 -35.66
CA ILE A 160 -21.73 15.57 -34.20
C ILE A 160 -22.61 14.40 -33.75
N GLY A 161 -23.81 14.27 -34.30
CA GLY A 161 -24.70 13.15 -34.02
C GLY A 161 -24.06 11.79 -34.33
N ARG A 162 -23.41 11.67 -35.50
CA ARG A 162 -22.67 10.46 -35.89
C ARG A 162 -21.46 10.20 -35.00
N TYR A 163 -20.71 11.24 -34.62
CA TYR A 163 -19.58 11.13 -33.70
C TYR A 163 -20.00 10.72 -32.28
N SER A 164 -21.18 11.17 -31.85
CA SER A 164 -21.70 10.99 -30.48
C SER A 164 -22.43 9.65 -30.28
N GLN A 165 -22.67 8.87 -31.34
CA GLN A 165 -23.37 7.60 -31.18
C GLN A 165 -22.57 6.62 -30.32
N PRO A 166 -23.22 5.99 -29.31
CA PRO A 166 -22.60 4.98 -28.49
C PRO A 166 -22.39 3.72 -29.32
N LYS A 167 -21.22 3.60 -29.93
CA LYS A 167 -20.85 2.38 -30.65
C LYS A 167 -20.43 1.36 -29.58
N LYS A 168 -21.11 0.22 -29.45
CA LYS A 168 -20.67 -0.82 -28.52
C LYS A 168 -19.33 -1.38 -29.02
N TRP A 169 -18.24 -1.12 -28.31
CA TRP A 169 -16.90 -1.56 -28.73
C TRP A 169 -16.59 -2.92 -28.12
N GLN A 170 -16.20 -3.88 -28.97
CA GLN A 170 -15.53 -5.09 -28.50
C GLN A 170 -14.10 -4.72 -28.12
N VAL A 171 -13.92 -4.25 -26.87
CA VAL A 171 -12.58 -4.09 -26.30
C VAL A 171 -12.04 -5.49 -26.08
N LYS A 172 -10.91 -5.83 -26.72
CA LYS A 172 -10.16 -7.02 -26.34
C LYS A 172 -9.64 -6.77 -24.93
N THR A 173 -10.31 -7.33 -23.94
CA THR A 173 -9.81 -7.38 -22.57
C THR A 173 -8.47 -8.09 -22.61
N ALA A 174 -7.46 -7.55 -21.91
CA ALA A 174 -6.18 -8.23 -21.78
C ALA A 174 -6.44 -9.67 -21.29
N PRO A 175 -5.79 -10.69 -21.88
CA PRO A 175 -5.93 -12.04 -21.36
C PRO A 175 -5.52 -12.04 -19.89
N LEU A 176 -6.37 -12.63 -19.05
CA LEU A 176 -6.08 -12.85 -17.64
C LEU A 176 -4.77 -13.65 -17.60
N THR A 177 -3.68 -13.04 -17.12
CA THR A 177 -2.54 -13.82 -16.65
C THR A 177 -3.05 -14.64 -15.47
N GLU A 178 -3.32 -15.92 -15.73
CA GLU A 178 -3.60 -16.90 -14.69
C GLU A 178 -2.46 -16.83 -13.67
N PRO A 179 -2.76 -16.80 -12.36
CA PRO A 179 -1.69 -16.84 -11.36
C PRO A 179 -0.93 -18.14 -11.61
N GLU A 180 0.37 -18.02 -11.89
CA GLU A 180 1.28 -19.16 -11.94
C GLU A 180 1.08 -19.92 -10.63
N GLU A 181 0.49 -21.12 -10.71
CA GLU A 181 0.40 -22.03 -9.59
C GLU A 181 1.84 -22.29 -9.14
N GLU A 182 2.21 -21.75 -7.97
CA GLU A 182 3.42 -22.13 -7.27
C GLU A 182 3.31 -23.63 -6.99
N THR A 183 3.88 -24.44 -7.89
CA THR A 183 4.06 -25.87 -7.69
C THR A 183 5.10 -26.07 -6.59
N GLU A 184 4.64 -26.57 -5.44
CA GLU A 184 5.46 -27.14 -4.35
C GLU A 184 6.31 -28.34 -4.81
#